data_AF-A0A9P4GB98-F1
#
_entry.id   AF-A0A9P4GB98-F1
#
_cell.length_a   1.000
_cell.length_b   1.000
_cell.length_c   1.000
_cell.angle_alpha   90.00
_cell.angle_beta   90.00
_cell.angle_gamma   90.00
#
_symmetry.space_group_name_H-M   'P 1'
#
loop_
_entity.id
_entity.type
_entity.pdbx_description
1 polymer ?
#
loop_
_entity_poly.entity_id
_entity_poly.type
_entity_poly.pdbx_seq_one_letter_code
_entity_poly.pdbx_strand_id
1 'polypeptide(L)'
;MPSDLQQPTSTNRQSTSITTLVSQPSELPSSTANLRPMSPHSPKQLTGSGLAQGRQDWTQFGPVVALCKMVRLLEAQMHAHPTAVDEVMRLNQACIRDVSKISSKTEYMQCRSCPALISTIMELIVTRYEDITNDQGHGRMSSVTLSTPSTPFLQFGVFELDAEEQTLIRNRIICKEAQKCVTIIRTLKQLLVTKVATGTDVSSQAYALGNWYDGMEKRMTDLISRLIPA
;
A
#
# COMPACT_ATOMS: atom_id res chain seq x y z
N MET A 1 36.85 16.60 -62.54
CA MET A 1 35.62 16.77 -61.73
C MET A 1 36.04 17.22 -60.34
N PRO A 2 35.48 18.34 -59.84
CA PRO A 2 36.00 19.14 -58.72
C PRO A 2 35.31 18.80 -57.39
N SER A 3 35.59 19.63 -56.37
CA SER A 3 34.87 19.80 -55.08
C SER A 3 35.31 18.89 -53.92
N ASP A 4 35.49 19.33 -52.67
CA ASP A 4 35.46 20.68 -52.07
C ASP A 4 35.90 20.56 -50.59
N LEU A 5 36.57 21.62 -50.12
CA LEU A 5 36.33 22.36 -48.86
C LEU A 5 36.46 21.68 -47.47
N GLN A 6 37.46 22.23 -46.74
CA GLN A 6 37.34 22.89 -45.44
C GLN A 6 37.22 22.06 -44.14
N GLN A 7 38.34 22.06 -43.40
CA GLN A 7 38.37 22.14 -41.94
C GLN A 7 37.83 23.50 -41.46
N PRO A 8 37.04 23.53 -40.38
CA PRO A 8 36.92 24.70 -39.53
C PRO A 8 37.75 24.53 -38.25
N THR A 9 38.63 25.52 -38.05
CA THR A 9 39.12 26.01 -36.77
C THR A 9 37.96 26.34 -35.82
N SER A 10 37.95 25.79 -34.62
CA SER A 10 37.12 26.26 -33.51
C SER A 10 37.96 27.07 -32.53
N THR A 11 37.87 28.39 -32.73
CA THR A 11 38.32 29.44 -31.83
C THR A 11 37.27 29.65 -30.73
N ASN A 12 37.74 29.85 -29.50
CA ASN A 12 37.17 30.74 -28.50
C ASN A 12 35.80 30.38 -27.85
N ARG A 13 35.82 30.10 -26.54
CA ARG A 13 34.70 30.47 -25.67
C ARG A 13 35.22 30.94 -24.32
N GLN A 14 35.18 32.26 -24.16
CA GLN A 14 35.37 32.96 -22.89
C GLN A 14 34.21 32.70 -21.92
N SER A 15 34.61 32.80 -20.65
CA SER A 15 33.87 32.92 -19.40
C SER A 15 32.53 33.66 -19.44
N THR A 16 31.60 33.19 -18.60
CA THR A 16 30.83 34.06 -17.69
C THR A 16 30.49 33.29 -16.42
N SER A 17 31.04 33.78 -15.32
CA SER A 17 30.66 33.44 -13.95
C SER A 17 29.22 33.90 -13.69
N ILE A 18 28.41 33.07 -13.05
CA ILE A 18 27.14 33.48 -12.46
C ILE A 18 27.18 33.14 -10.98
N THR A 19 27.27 34.21 -10.19
CA THR A 19 27.00 34.29 -8.76
C THR A 19 25.50 34.31 -8.56
N THR A 20 24.96 33.39 -7.75
CA THR A 20 23.63 33.56 -7.16
C THR A 20 23.52 32.87 -5.80
N LEU A 21 23.69 33.71 -4.78
CA LEU A 21 22.88 33.80 -3.56
C LEU A 21 22.49 32.51 -2.83
N VAL A 22 23.27 32.24 -1.78
CA VAL A 22 22.84 31.64 -0.51
C VAL A 22 21.56 32.34 -0.03
N SER A 23 20.51 31.56 0.19
CA SER A 23 19.36 31.96 0.99
C SER A 23 19.22 30.98 2.15
N GLN A 24 19.58 31.51 3.31
CA GLN A 24 19.45 30.98 4.66
C GLN A 24 17.98 31.10 5.08
N PRO A 25 17.34 30.05 5.64
CA PRO A 25 16.10 30.21 6.39
C PRO A 25 16.41 30.38 7.88
N SER A 26 15.83 31.45 8.42
CA SER A 26 15.94 31.95 9.78
C SER A 26 15.56 30.95 10.87
N GLU A 27 16.19 31.16 12.01
CA GLU A 27 15.96 30.50 13.28
C GLU A 27 14.55 30.74 13.85
N LEU A 28 14.09 29.70 14.55
CA LEU A 28 12.99 29.55 15.51
C LEU A 28 12.38 30.82 16.12
N PRO A 29 11.10 30.70 16.52
CA PRO A 29 10.87 30.69 17.97
C PRO A 29 10.16 29.43 18.45
N SER A 30 10.76 28.85 19.48
CA SER A 30 10.24 27.83 20.38
C SER A 30 8.87 28.24 20.93
N SER A 31 7.84 27.45 20.61
CA SER A 31 6.58 27.47 21.37
C SER A 31 6.27 26.05 21.81
N THR A 32 6.69 25.78 23.04
CA THR A 32 6.43 24.58 23.84
C THR A 32 4.93 24.46 24.10
N ALA A 33 4.22 23.71 23.26
CA ALA A 33 2.90 23.19 23.60
C ALA A 33 3.08 21.85 24.32
N ASN A 34 2.90 21.91 25.65
CA ASN A 34 2.92 20.78 26.58
C ASN A 34 1.92 19.69 26.17
N LEU A 35 2.38 18.68 25.43
CA LEU A 35 1.66 17.42 25.29
C LEU A 35 2.03 16.52 26.48
N ARG A 36 1.21 16.64 27.53
CA ARG A 36 1.15 15.69 28.65
C ARG A 36 1.04 14.26 28.10
N PRO A 37 1.96 13.34 28.44
CA PRO A 37 1.69 11.92 28.31
C PRO A 37 0.62 11.57 29.35
N MET A 38 -0.51 11.02 28.90
CA MET A 38 -1.47 10.35 29.77
C MET A 38 -0.77 9.14 30.40
N SER A 39 -0.29 9.34 31.62
CA SER A 39 0.25 8.28 32.47
C SER A 39 -0.88 7.30 32.81
N PRO A 40 -0.72 5.98 32.65
CA PRO A 40 -1.72 5.03 33.10
C PRO A 40 -1.72 5.03 34.63
N HIS A 41 -2.89 5.31 35.21
CA HIS A 41 -3.12 5.22 36.65
C HIS A 41 -2.61 3.89 37.21
N SER A 42 -1.63 3.98 38.11
CA SER A 42 -1.22 2.87 38.96
C SER A 42 -2.32 2.56 39.99
N PRO A 43 -2.78 1.31 40.13
CA PRO A 43 -3.38 0.85 41.37
C PRO A 43 -2.27 0.68 42.42
N LYS A 44 -2.61 1.05 43.64
CA LYS A 44 -1.77 1.06 44.84
C LYS A 44 -0.97 -0.22 45.02
N GLN A 45 0.30 -0.02 45.39
CA GLN A 45 1.20 -1.02 45.95
C GLN A 45 0.51 -1.79 47.10
N LEU A 46 0.52 -3.12 46.99
CA LEU A 46 0.61 -4.00 48.15
C LEU A 46 1.89 -4.82 47.96
N THR A 47 2.76 -4.67 48.94
CA THR A 47 4.04 -5.34 49.18
C THR A 47 4.04 -6.83 48.84
N GLY A 48 4.99 -7.23 48.00
CA GLY A 48 5.32 -8.62 47.72
C GLY A 48 6.61 -8.69 46.91
N SER A 49 7.73 -8.89 47.60
CA SER A 49 9.08 -9.00 47.05
C SER A 49 9.18 -10.15 46.04
N GLY A 50 9.73 -9.88 44.85
CA GLY A 50 9.86 -10.87 43.77
C GLY A 50 10.42 -10.27 42.49
N LEU A 51 11.72 -9.93 42.51
CA LEU A 51 12.52 -9.63 41.32
C LEU A 51 12.57 -10.87 40.41
N ALA A 52 11.74 -10.88 39.36
CA ALA A 52 11.93 -11.70 38.17
C ALA A 52 11.21 -11.04 36.98
N GLN A 53 11.90 -10.09 36.36
CA GLN A 53 11.98 -9.89 34.92
C GLN A 53 10.81 -10.48 34.09
N GLY A 54 9.77 -9.67 33.90
CA GLY A 54 8.70 -9.94 32.96
C GLY A 54 9.22 -9.94 31.52
N ARG A 55 9.82 -11.05 31.10
CA ARG A 55 9.91 -11.41 29.69
C ARG A 55 8.47 -11.66 29.24
N GLN A 56 7.79 -10.60 28.78
CA GLN A 56 6.47 -10.72 28.15
C GLN A 56 6.60 -11.74 27.02
N ASP A 57 5.87 -12.86 27.14
CA ASP A 57 5.80 -13.89 26.11
C ASP A 57 5.04 -13.36 24.90
N TRP A 58 5.73 -12.58 24.06
CA TRP A 58 5.22 -12.09 22.78
C TRP A 58 4.91 -13.22 21.78
N THR A 59 5.26 -14.47 22.12
CA THR A 59 4.91 -15.68 21.37
C THR A 59 3.40 -15.85 21.23
N GLN A 60 2.61 -15.44 22.23
CA GLN A 60 1.15 -15.45 22.20
C GLN A 60 0.55 -14.39 21.25
N PHE A 61 1.30 -13.33 20.94
CA PHE A 61 0.88 -12.24 20.05
C PHE A 61 1.43 -12.35 18.63
N GLY A 62 1.94 -13.52 18.26
CA GLY A 62 2.49 -13.80 16.92
C GLY A 62 1.61 -13.29 15.76
N PRO A 63 0.29 -13.55 15.76
CA PRO A 63 -0.63 -13.04 14.74
C PRO A 63 -0.67 -11.50 14.67
N VAL A 64 -0.75 -10.81 15.81
CA VAL A 64 -0.81 -9.34 15.87
C VAL A 64 0.46 -8.74 15.29
N VAL A 65 1.62 -9.25 15.69
CA VAL A 65 2.93 -8.77 15.22
C VAL A 65 3.06 -8.97 13.71
N ALA A 66 2.61 -10.11 13.18
CA ALA A 66 2.61 -10.38 11.75
C ALA A 66 1.72 -9.38 10.98
N LEU A 67 0.50 -9.13 11.47
CA LEU A 67 -0.42 -8.17 10.85
C LEU A 67 0.13 -6.73 10.88
N CYS A 68 0.69 -6.28 12.00
CA CYS A 68 1.31 -4.96 12.08
C CYS A 68 2.49 -4.81 11.11
N LYS A 69 3.29 -5.87 10.90
CA LYS A 69 4.35 -5.86 9.89
C LYS A 69 3.79 -5.70 8.47
N MET A 70 2.70 -6.39 8.15
CA MET A 70 2.05 -6.24 6.84
C MET A 70 1.53 -4.82 6.61
N VAL A 71 0.87 -4.23 7.62
CA VAL A 71 0.41 -2.82 7.55
C VAL A 71 1.58 -1.90 7.21
N ARG A 72 2.67 -1.97 7.96
CA ARG A 72 3.86 -1.13 7.71
C ARG A 72 4.48 -1.35 6.33
N LEU A 73 4.53 -2.59 5.85
CA LEU A 73 5.06 -2.91 4.52
C LEU A 73 4.19 -2.32 3.41
N LEU A 74 2.87 -2.41 3.55
CA LEU A 74 1.92 -1.84 2.59
C LEU A 74 1.96 -0.31 2.60
N GLU A 75 1.99 0.32 3.78
CA GLU A 75 2.08 1.78 3.94
C GLU A 75 3.39 2.33 3.36
N ALA A 76 4.53 1.69 3.64
CA ALA A 76 5.82 2.10 3.10
C ALA A 76 5.83 2.09 1.57
N GLN A 77 5.16 1.10 0.98
CA GLN A 77 5.04 0.93 -0.47
C GLN A 77 3.97 1.80 -1.11
N MET A 78 3.02 2.35 -0.33
CA MET A 78 2.09 3.38 -0.80
C MET A 78 2.76 4.75 -0.89
N HIS A 79 3.72 5.04 -0.01
CA HIS A 79 4.45 6.30 -0.03
C HIS A 79 5.65 6.29 -0.99
N ALA A 80 6.07 5.12 -1.45
CA ALA A 80 7.12 4.98 -2.46
C ALA A 80 6.57 5.35 -3.86
N HIS A 81 7.25 6.29 -4.54
CA HIS A 81 7.01 6.70 -5.93
C HIS A 81 7.31 5.54 -6.93
N PRO A 82 6.89 5.65 -8.21
CA PRO A 82 6.08 4.67 -8.92
C PRO A 82 6.59 3.22 -8.80
N THR A 83 5.74 2.37 -8.23
CA THR A 83 5.99 0.93 -8.06
C THR A 83 5.50 0.18 -9.29
N ALA A 84 6.30 -0.76 -9.80
CA ALA A 84 5.90 -1.56 -10.95
C ALA A 84 4.66 -2.41 -10.62
N VAL A 85 3.77 -2.62 -11.59
CA VAL A 85 2.50 -3.34 -11.37
C VAL A 85 2.73 -4.73 -10.81
N ASP A 86 3.77 -5.43 -11.27
CA ASP A 86 4.13 -6.76 -10.78
C ASP A 86 4.56 -6.74 -9.31
N GLU A 87 5.24 -5.69 -8.85
CA GLU A 87 5.60 -5.50 -7.45
C GLU A 87 4.36 -5.29 -6.57
N VAL A 88 3.40 -4.48 -7.05
CA VAL A 88 2.12 -4.29 -6.39
C VAL A 88 1.36 -5.62 -6.29
N MET A 89 1.25 -6.36 -7.39
CA MET A 89 0.57 -7.66 -7.42
C MET A 89 1.22 -8.65 -6.46
N ARG A 90 2.55 -8.78 -6.51
CA ARG A 90 3.31 -9.74 -5.70
C ARG A 90 3.14 -9.47 -4.20
N LEU A 91 3.24 -8.21 -3.79
CA LEU A 91 3.07 -7.83 -2.38
C LEU A 91 1.63 -8.05 -1.93
N ASN A 92 0.65 -7.58 -2.71
CA ASN A 92 -0.76 -7.75 -2.37
C ASN A 92 -1.13 -9.23 -2.26
N GLN A 93 -0.64 -10.08 -3.18
CA GLN A 93 -0.86 -11.52 -3.13
C GLN A 93 -0.21 -12.18 -1.91
N ALA A 94 1.00 -11.77 -1.54
CA ALA A 94 1.67 -12.25 -0.33
C ALA A 94 0.86 -11.90 0.92
N CYS A 95 0.41 -10.65 1.03
CA CYS A 95 -0.42 -10.19 2.15
C CYS A 95 -1.77 -10.92 2.20
N ILE A 96 -2.47 -11.09 1.06
CA ILE A 96 -3.76 -11.80 1.00
C ILE A 96 -3.59 -13.26 1.48
N ARG A 97 -2.55 -13.95 1.02
CA ARG A 97 -2.26 -15.32 1.43
C ARG A 97 -2.03 -15.39 2.94
N ASP A 98 -1.24 -14.48 3.48
CA ASP A 98 -0.87 -14.50 4.89
C ASP A 98 -2.06 -14.08 5.78
N VAL A 99 -2.89 -13.14 5.34
CA VAL A 99 -4.18 -12.81 5.97
C VAL A 99 -5.09 -14.04 6.02
N SER A 100 -5.22 -14.77 4.91
CA SER A 100 -6.03 -16.00 4.84
C SER A 100 -5.51 -17.08 5.79
N LYS A 101 -4.18 -17.20 5.90
CA LYS A 101 -3.52 -18.13 6.83
C LYS A 101 -3.73 -17.73 8.29
N ILE A 102 -3.73 -16.43 8.60
CA ILE A 102 -3.93 -15.94 9.97
C ILE A 102 -5.40 -16.07 10.37
N SER A 103 -6.34 -15.69 9.50
CA SER A 103 -7.78 -15.69 9.79
C SER A 103 -8.38 -17.10 9.95
N SER A 104 -7.74 -18.12 9.37
CA SER A 104 -8.13 -19.53 9.52
C SER A 104 -7.69 -20.15 10.86
N LYS A 105 -6.81 -19.50 11.63
CA LYS A 105 -6.41 -19.98 12.95
C LYS A 105 -7.44 -19.62 14.01
N THR A 106 -7.69 -20.52 14.95
CA THR A 106 -8.58 -20.26 16.11
C THR A 106 -8.06 -19.15 17.02
N GLU A 107 -6.74 -18.99 17.10
CA GLU A 107 -6.02 -17.93 17.84
C GLU A 107 -6.42 -16.52 17.37
N TYR A 108 -6.73 -16.35 16.08
CA TYR A 108 -7.18 -15.07 15.53
C TYR A 108 -8.51 -14.63 16.15
N MET A 109 -9.42 -15.56 16.43
CA MET A 109 -10.75 -15.23 16.97
C MET A 109 -10.69 -14.72 18.41
N GLN A 110 -9.65 -15.10 19.15
CA GLN A 110 -9.42 -14.70 20.54
C GLN A 110 -8.79 -13.29 20.63
N CYS A 111 -8.17 -12.82 19.56
CA CYS A 111 -7.53 -11.52 19.47
C CYS A 111 -8.55 -10.42 19.12
N ARG A 112 -8.74 -9.43 20.01
CA ARG A 112 -9.66 -8.30 19.76
C ARG A 112 -9.16 -7.31 18.69
N SER A 113 -7.85 -7.15 18.56
CA SER A 113 -7.24 -6.20 17.60
C SER A 113 -7.10 -6.76 16.19
N CYS A 114 -7.00 -8.07 16.04
CA CYS A 114 -6.69 -8.70 14.77
C CYS A 114 -7.74 -8.44 13.67
N PRO A 115 -9.07 -8.47 13.94
CA PRO A 115 -10.07 -8.11 12.94
C PRO A 115 -9.91 -6.68 12.40
N ALA A 116 -9.55 -5.72 13.26
CA ALA A 116 -9.31 -4.35 12.85
C ALA A 116 -8.05 -4.23 11.99
N LEU A 117 -6.96 -4.88 12.39
CA LEU A 117 -5.71 -4.89 11.61
C LEU A 117 -5.88 -5.55 10.23
N ILE A 118 -6.61 -6.66 10.15
CA ILE A 118 -6.93 -7.30 8.88
C ILE A 118 -7.77 -6.36 8.02
N SER A 119 -8.77 -5.69 8.58
CA SER A 119 -9.55 -4.70 7.85
C SER A 119 -8.67 -3.58 7.28
N THR A 120 -7.71 -3.08 8.06
CA THR A 120 -6.74 -2.08 7.58
C THR A 120 -5.86 -2.63 6.45
N ILE A 121 -5.36 -3.87 6.56
CA ILE A 121 -4.57 -4.50 5.50
C ILE A 121 -5.38 -4.62 4.21
N MET A 122 -6.63 -5.08 4.30
CA MET A 122 -7.49 -5.22 3.14
C MET A 122 -7.82 -3.85 2.51
N GLU A 123 -8.02 -2.82 3.33
CA GLU A 123 -8.26 -1.45 2.88
C GLU A 123 -7.07 -0.93 2.07
N LEU A 124 -5.85 -1.07 2.60
CA LEU A 124 -4.62 -0.68 1.90
C LEU A 124 -4.46 -1.44 0.58
N ILE A 125 -4.77 -2.74 0.56
CA ILE A 125 -4.69 -3.55 -0.66
C ILE A 125 -5.70 -3.06 -1.71
N VAL A 126 -6.94 -2.79 -1.32
CA VAL A 126 -7.98 -2.25 -2.21
C VAL A 126 -7.53 -0.92 -2.79
N THR A 127 -7.06 0.00 -1.95
CA THR A 127 -6.56 1.31 -2.38
C THR A 127 -5.40 1.18 -3.37
N ARG A 128 -4.43 0.28 -3.12
CA ARG A 128 -3.34 0.06 -4.08
C ARG A 128 -3.80 -0.49 -5.43
N TYR A 129 -4.83 -1.32 -5.45
CA TYR A 129 -5.42 -1.76 -6.72
C TYR A 129 -6.09 -0.60 -7.46
N GLU A 130 -6.77 0.29 -6.75
CA GLU A 130 -7.36 1.51 -7.34
C GLU A 130 -6.26 2.43 -7.89
N ASP A 131 -5.23 2.71 -7.11
CA ASP A 131 -4.14 3.62 -7.48
C ASP A 131 -3.45 3.20 -8.78
N ILE A 132 -3.01 1.94 -8.87
CA ILE A 132 -2.35 1.47 -10.09
C ILE A 132 -3.30 1.57 -11.30
N THR A 133 -4.59 1.34 -11.13
CA THR A 133 -5.54 1.42 -12.25
C THR A 133 -5.87 2.85 -12.66
N ASN A 134 -5.90 3.79 -11.72
CA ASN A 134 -6.22 5.19 -11.97
C ASN A 134 -5.04 5.99 -12.55
N ASP A 135 -3.79 5.63 -12.21
CA ASP A 135 -2.58 6.34 -12.64
C ASP A 135 -2.44 6.43 -14.18
N GLN A 136 -3.03 5.50 -14.93
CA GLN A 136 -3.04 5.57 -16.40
C GLN A 136 -4.05 6.58 -16.99
N GLY A 137 -5.04 7.04 -16.22
CA GLY A 137 -6.01 8.03 -16.69
C GLY A 137 -5.43 9.44 -16.88
N HIS A 138 -4.28 9.74 -16.26
CA HIS A 138 -3.66 11.07 -16.29
C HIS A 138 -2.42 11.18 -17.20
N GLY A 139 -1.94 10.07 -17.76
CA GLY A 139 -0.81 10.07 -18.70
C GLY A 139 -1.12 10.63 -20.09
N ARG A 140 -2.39 10.95 -20.40
CA ARG A 140 -2.82 11.33 -21.76
C ARG A 140 -2.82 12.84 -22.07
N MET A 141 -2.51 13.71 -21.10
CA MET A 141 -2.50 15.18 -21.34
C MET A 141 -1.23 15.94 -20.90
N SER A 142 -0.20 15.28 -20.38
CA SER A 142 1.06 15.97 -20.06
C SER A 142 2.13 15.74 -21.12
N SER A 143 2.21 16.72 -22.01
CA SER A 143 3.42 17.28 -22.62
C SER A 143 4.31 16.39 -23.49
N VAL A 144 4.24 16.70 -24.78
CA VAL A 144 5.33 16.67 -25.76
C VAL A 144 6.71 16.85 -25.11
N THR A 145 7.46 15.77 -24.91
CA THR A 145 8.93 15.72 -25.03
C THR A 145 9.34 14.27 -25.27
N LEU A 146 10.18 14.05 -26.29
CA LEU A 146 10.72 12.74 -26.63
C LEU A 146 11.55 12.16 -25.48
N SER A 147 11.01 11.17 -24.77
CA SER A 147 11.83 10.18 -24.06
C SER A 147 10.94 9.06 -23.54
N THR A 148 11.06 7.90 -24.20
CA THR A 148 10.73 6.54 -23.72
C THR A 148 9.34 6.30 -23.11
N PRO A 149 8.55 5.33 -23.60
CA PRO A 149 7.26 5.06 -22.98
C PRO A 149 7.46 4.64 -21.53
N SER A 150 6.72 5.31 -20.64
CA SER A 150 6.72 5.18 -19.19
C SER A 150 6.16 3.83 -18.68
N THR A 151 5.95 2.87 -19.58
CA THR A 151 5.38 1.56 -19.27
C THR A 151 6.43 0.49 -19.60
N PRO A 152 6.70 -0.46 -18.69
CA PRO A 152 7.65 -1.52 -18.98
C PRO A 152 7.18 -2.30 -20.22
N PHE A 153 8.00 -2.31 -21.27
CA PHE A 153 7.73 -3.08 -22.47
C PHE A 153 7.65 -4.57 -22.12
N LEU A 154 6.48 -5.19 -22.36
CA LEU A 154 6.33 -6.63 -22.24
C LEU A 154 6.78 -7.26 -23.57
N GLN A 155 7.96 -7.90 -23.55
CA GLN A 155 8.54 -8.59 -24.69
C GLN A 155 8.52 -10.11 -24.47
N PHE A 156 7.99 -10.86 -25.43
CA PHE A 156 8.01 -12.32 -25.44
C PHE A 156 8.85 -12.81 -26.62
N GLY A 157 10.16 -12.97 -26.40
CA GLY A 157 11.09 -13.29 -27.48
C GLY A 157 11.23 -12.13 -28.46
N VAL A 158 10.80 -12.30 -29.72
CA VAL A 158 10.83 -11.24 -30.75
C VAL A 158 9.50 -10.51 -30.89
N PHE A 159 8.48 -10.91 -30.13
CA PHE A 159 7.16 -10.27 -30.14
C PHE A 159 7.13 -9.11 -29.14
N GLU A 160 6.92 -7.91 -29.65
CA GLU A 160 6.61 -6.72 -28.87
C GLU A 160 5.09 -6.58 -28.80
N LEU A 161 4.55 -6.54 -27.58
CA LEU A 161 3.14 -6.24 -27.38
C LEU A 161 2.92 -4.75 -27.58
N ASP A 162 1.88 -4.38 -28.32
CA ASP A 162 1.50 -2.98 -28.44
C ASP A 162 0.91 -2.44 -27.12
N ALA A 163 0.74 -1.12 -27.02
CA ALA A 163 0.25 -0.49 -25.79
C ALA A 163 -1.18 -0.91 -25.41
N GLU A 164 -2.01 -1.27 -26.39
CA GLU A 164 -3.38 -1.73 -26.19
C GLU A 164 -3.39 -3.16 -25.64
N GLU A 165 -2.59 -4.06 -26.23
CA GLU A 165 -2.40 -5.43 -25.77
C GLU A 165 -1.80 -5.48 -24.36
N GLN A 166 -0.78 -4.66 -24.08
CA GLN A 166 -0.20 -4.52 -22.74
C GLN A 166 -1.25 -4.08 -21.72
N THR A 167 -2.12 -3.14 -22.10
CA THR A 167 -3.21 -2.66 -21.24
C THR A 167 -4.24 -3.77 -21.00
N LEU A 168 -4.60 -4.52 -22.04
CA LEU A 168 -5.57 -5.62 -21.94
C LEU A 168 -5.04 -6.75 -21.04
N ILE A 169 -3.79 -7.17 -21.24
CA ILE A 169 -3.13 -8.20 -20.41
C ILE A 169 -3.06 -7.75 -18.96
N ARG A 170 -2.63 -6.51 -18.73
CA ARG A 170 -2.57 -5.92 -17.39
C ARG A 170 -3.94 -5.89 -16.72
N ASN A 171 -4.95 -5.35 -17.38
CA ASN A 171 -6.32 -5.27 -16.85
C ASN A 171 -6.86 -6.66 -16.53
N ARG A 172 -6.56 -7.66 -17.37
CA ARG A 172 -6.93 -9.05 -17.14
C ARG A 172 -6.27 -9.62 -15.89
N ILE A 173 -4.97 -9.36 -15.68
CA ILE A 173 -4.24 -9.78 -14.49
C ILE A 173 -4.83 -9.12 -13.24
N ILE A 174 -4.97 -7.80 -13.25
CA ILE A 174 -5.52 -7.04 -12.11
C ILE A 174 -6.94 -7.51 -11.79
N CYS A 175 -7.80 -7.67 -12.80
CA CYS A 175 -9.17 -8.16 -12.64
C CYS A 175 -9.20 -9.54 -11.98
N LYS A 176 -8.36 -10.48 -12.41
CA LYS A 176 -8.27 -11.82 -11.83
C LYS A 176 -7.83 -11.78 -10.35
N GLU A 177 -6.87 -10.93 -10.00
CA GLU A 177 -6.40 -10.82 -8.62
C GLU A 177 -7.38 -10.04 -7.73
N ALA A 178 -8.02 -9.00 -8.26
CA ALA A 178 -9.11 -8.26 -7.63
C ALA A 178 -10.28 -9.18 -7.25
N GLN A 179 -10.65 -10.12 -8.13
CA GLN A 179 -11.68 -11.12 -7.84
C GLN A 179 -11.34 -11.98 -6.62
N LYS A 180 -10.07 -12.39 -6.47
CA LYS A 180 -9.62 -13.12 -5.27
C LYS A 180 -9.74 -12.25 -4.01
N CYS A 181 -9.42 -10.97 -4.13
CA CYS A 181 -9.56 -10.01 -3.04
C CYS A 181 -11.03 -9.92 -2.57
N VAL A 182 -11.98 -9.81 -3.51
CA VAL A 182 -13.42 -9.86 -3.22
C VAL A 182 -13.81 -11.12 -2.46
N THR A 183 -13.34 -12.30 -2.89
CA THR A 183 -13.62 -13.57 -2.21
C THR A 183 -13.14 -13.53 -0.75
N ILE A 184 -11.93 -13.02 -0.49
CA ILE A 184 -11.39 -12.94 0.87
C ILE A 184 -12.16 -11.93 1.72
N ILE A 185 -12.54 -10.78 1.17
CA ILE A 185 -13.39 -9.78 1.86
C ILE A 185 -14.70 -10.44 2.31
N ARG A 186 -15.37 -11.19 1.42
CA ARG A 186 -16.60 -11.93 1.75
C ARG A 186 -16.39 -12.96 2.85
N THR A 187 -15.30 -13.74 2.78
CA THR A 187 -14.97 -14.72 3.81
C THR A 187 -14.74 -14.05 5.16
N LEU A 188 -13.98 -12.95 5.21
CA LEU A 188 -13.72 -12.21 6.46
C LEU A 188 -15.00 -11.61 7.05
N LYS A 189 -15.88 -11.08 6.19
CA LYS A 189 -17.21 -10.60 6.58
C LYS A 189 -18.07 -11.73 7.19
N GLN A 190 -18.11 -12.89 6.55
CA GLN A 190 -18.85 -14.05 7.08
C GLN A 190 -18.31 -14.50 8.44
N LEU A 191 -16.98 -14.59 8.59
CA LEU A 191 -16.34 -14.92 9.86
C LEU A 191 -16.71 -13.93 10.97
N LEU A 192 -16.80 -12.64 10.64
CA LEU A 192 -17.23 -11.60 11.57
C LEU A 192 -18.70 -11.78 11.99
N VAL A 193 -19.60 -12.07 11.04
CA VAL A 193 -21.02 -12.32 11.32
C VAL A 193 -21.20 -13.55 12.22
N THR A 194 -20.50 -14.65 11.92
CA THR A 194 -20.53 -15.85 12.76
C THR A 194 -20.06 -15.55 14.19
N LYS A 195 -19.00 -14.75 14.35
CA LYS A 195 -18.51 -14.33 15.66
C LYS A 195 -19.56 -13.55 16.46
N VAL A 196 -20.25 -12.60 15.82
CA VAL A 196 -21.34 -11.82 16.46
C VAL A 196 -22.50 -12.72 16.85
N ALA A 197 -22.87 -13.71 16.04
CA ALA A 197 -23.96 -14.64 16.38
C ALA A 197 -23.64 -15.53 17.61
N THR A 198 -22.37 -15.84 17.83
CA THR A 198 -21.91 -16.68 18.96
C THR A 198 -21.57 -15.89 20.23
N GLY A 199 -21.42 -14.56 20.14
CA GLY A 199 -21.01 -13.71 21.24
C GLY A 199 -22.13 -12.77 21.68
N THR A 200 -22.44 -12.72 22.97
CA THR A 200 -23.50 -11.89 23.57
C THR A 200 -23.28 -10.38 23.48
N ASP A 201 -22.17 -9.94 22.89
CA ASP A 201 -21.75 -8.54 22.84
C ASP A 201 -21.76 -8.06 21.38
N VAL A 202 -22.91 -7.52 20.96
CA VAL A 202 -23.05 -6.84 19.66
C VAL A 202 -22.30 -5.51 19.75
N SER A 203 -20.97 -5.60 19.73
CA SER A 203 -20.12 -4.43 19.81
C SER A 203 -20.34 -3.55 18.58
N SER A 204 -20.46 -2.24 18.79
CA SER A 204 -20.46 -1.23 17.73
C SER A 204 -19.28 -1.40 16.76
N GLN A 205 -18.17 -1.95 17.26
CA GLN A 205 -16.99 -2.31 16.48
C GLN A 205 -17.28 -3.37 15.40
N ALA A 206 -18.03 -4.42 15.70
CA ALA A 206 -18.33 -5.47 14.72
C ALA A 206 -19.24 -4.94 13.60
N TYR A 207 -20.20 -4.09 13.93
CA TYR A 207 -21.03 -3.41 12.93
C TYR A 207 -20.19 -2.48 12.04
N ALA A 208 -19.32 -1.66 12.63
CA ALA A 208 -18.43 -0.77 11.89
C ALA A 208 -17.51 -1.55 10.93
N LEU A 209 -16.92 -2.67 11.38
CA LEU A 209 -16.10 -3.54 10.54
C LEU A 209 -16.91 -4.18 9.40
N GLY A 210 -18.16 -4.59 9.66
CA GLY A 210 -19.07 -5.09 8.62
C GLY A 210 -19.27 -4.06 7.51
N ASN A 211 -19.60 -2.81 7.87
CA ASN A 211 -19.77 -1.72 6.92
C ASN A 211 -18.48 -1.42 6.13
N TRP A 212 -17.31 -1.54 6.77
CA TRP A 212 -16.02 -1.40 6.09
C TRP A 212 -15.80 -2.49 5.03
N TYR A 213 -16.09 -3.75 5.37
CA TYR A 213 -16.01 -4.84 4.39
C TYR A 213 -16.98 -4.65 3.22
N ASP A 214 -18.19 -4.14 3.47
CA ASP A 214 -19.15 -3.81 2.42
C ASP A 214 -18.63 -2.72 1.48
N GLY A 215 -18.02 -1.67 2.03
CA GLY A 215 -17.39 -0.62 1.25
C GLY A 215 -16.23 -1.12 0.40
N MET A 216 -15.34 -1.93 0.96
CA MET A 216 -14.22 -2.55 0.24
C MET A 216 -14.70 -3.50 -0.87
N GLU A 217 -15.71 -4.34 -0.59
CA GLU A 217 -16.29 -5.25 -1.57
C GLU A 217 -16.87 -4.50 -2.76
N LYS A 218 -17.64 -3.43 -2.48
CA LYS A 218 -18.25 -2.59 -3.51
C LYS A 218 -17.17 -1.94 -4.38
N ARG A 219 -16.20 -1.26 -3.77
CA ARG A 219 -15.11 -0.59 -4.51
C ARG A 219 -14.34 -1.56 -5.40
N MET A 220 -14.02 -2.75 -4.89
CA MET A 220 -13.32 -3.76 -5.68
C MET A 220 -14.18 -4.30 -6.83
N THR A 221 -15.50 -4.47 -6.62
CA THR A 221 -16.44 -4.89 -7.68
C THR A 221 -16.59 -3.81 -8.76
N ASP A 222 -16.69 -2.55 -8.36
CA ASP A 222 -16.73 -1.40 -9.26
C ASP A 222 -15.41 -1.29 -10.04
N LEU A 223 -14.27 -1.55 -9.39
CA LEU A 223 -12.97 -1.61 -10.05
C LEU A 223 -12.91 -2.72 -11.11
N ILE A 224 -13.32 -3.94 -10.77
CA ILE A 224 -13.39 -5.07 -11.70
C ILE A 224 -14.26 -4.73 -12.92
N SER A 225 -15.41 -4.10 -12.68
CA SER A 225 -16.35 -3.71 -13.74
C SER A 225 -15.75 -2.69 -14.71
N ARG A 226 -14.88 -1.78 -14.22
CA ARG A 226 -14.14 -0.82 -15.07
C ARG A 226 -13.02 -1.47 -15.88
N LEU A 227 -12.47 -2.60 -15.43
CA LEU A 227 -11.34 -3.27 -16.06
C LEU A 227 -11.73 -4.30 -17.13
N ILE A 228 -13.01 -4.72 -17.18
CA ILE A 228 -13.52 -5.63 -18.20
C ILE A 228 -13.96 -4.78 -19.41
N PRO A 229 -13.28 -4.86 -20.57
CA PRO A 229 -13.76 -4.22 -21.78
C PRO A 229 -15.08 -4.86 -22.21
N ALA A 230 -16.01 -4.02 -22.67
CA ALA A 230 -17.30 -4.43 -23.24
C ALA A 230 -17.11 -5.23 -24.54
#